data_AF-A0A022VYB1-F1
#
_entry.id   AF-A0A022VYB1-F1
#
_cell.length_a   1.000
_cell.length_b   1.000
_cell.length_c   1.000
_cell.angle_alpha   90.00
_cell.angle_beta   90.00
_cell.angle_gamma   90.00
#
_symmetry.space_group_name_H-M   'P 1'
#
loop_
_entity.id
_entity.type
_entity.pdbx_description
1 polymer ?
#
loop_
_entity_poly.entity_id
_entity_poly.type
_entity_poly.pdbx_seq_one_letter_code
_entity_poly.pdbx_strand_id
1 'polypeptide(L)'
;MPPKRRQADSHEPASPPANTKRRKPNNAPFALKPRIRHINEETIKSKWTTLPDSTQEKVKLLFQSVELPVITRNRDEKKRVEAQSALATVRKNLGKRLPKMPFPAGTRDGSFDYEGALGESRALESQLAAATSSIRLLQAEIKREEAELAKDKLKLEELERNAKAAEAERKRLNKNVHPVLKQLDESSVEGAVSAEFRLEVKNEESLFSEIDTDPALLPTIKQLRNHLESMQGNAAQVRGIGHAISRAKAALDMLPLG
;
A
#
# COMPACT_ATOMS: atom_id res chain seq x y z
N MET A 1 -42.45 73.05 -14.63
CA MET A 1 -42.68 72.57 -16.01
C MET A 1 -41.34 72.40 -16.73
N PRO A 2 -41.22 71.45 -17.68
CA PRO A 2 -40.02 70.66 -18.00
C PRO A 2 -39.16 71.25 -19.17
N PRO A 3 -38.11 70.54 -19.64
CA PRO A 3 -38.36 69.62 -20.75
C PRO A 3 -37.64 68.26 -20.71
N LYS A 4 -38.33 67.31 -21.36
CA LYS A 4 -38.01 65.92 -21.71
C LYS A 4 -36.71 65.73 -22.52
N ARG A 5 -36.04 64.60 -22.32
CA ARG A 5 -35.29 63.87 -23.38
C ARG A 5 -35.20 62.38 -22.98
N ARG A 6 -36.09 61.52 -23.48
CA ARG A 6 -36.11 60.76 -24.76
C ARG A 6 -35.73 59.30 -24.50
N GLN A 7 -36.72 58.41 -24.58
CA GLN A 7 -36.57 57.00 -24.94
C GLN A 7 -36.87 56.81 -26.42
N ALA A 8 -36.15 55.88 -27.05
CA ALA A 8 -36.28 55.22 -28.36
C ALA A 8 -34.83 54.95 -28.83
N ASP A 9 -34.35 53.76 -29.15
CA ASP A 9 -35.00 52.70 -29.92
C ASP A 9 -34.50 51.28 -29.58
N SER A 10 -35.39 50.36 -29.91
CA SER A 10 -35.31 48.91 -30.01
C SER A 10 -34.21 48.36 -30.94
N HIS A 11 -33.54 47.28 -30.51
CA HIS A 11 -33.32 46.13 -31.38
C HIS A 11 -33.08 44.84 -30.58
N GLU A 12 -33.98 43.87 -30.81
CA GLU A 12 -33.81 42.43 -30.58
C GLU A 12 -32.56 41.92 -31.33
N PRO A 13 -31.92 40.80 -30.91
CA PRO A 13 -32.47 39.50 -31.32
C PRO A 13 -32.21 38.29 -30.37
N ALA A 14 -33.10 37.31 -30.52
CA ALA A 14 -32.87 35.86 -30.46
C ALA A 14 -32.50 35.18 -29.12
N SER A 15 -33.42 34.32 -28.66
CA SER A 15 -33.10 33.09 -27.92
C SER A 15 -33.09 31.88 -28.89
N PRO A 16 -32.71 30.67 -28.46
CA PRO A 16 -31.41 30.16 -27.98
C PRO A 16 -30.98 28.92 -28.86
N PRO A 17 -29.79 28.28 -28.75
CA PRO A 17 -29.53 27.29 -27.68
C PRO A 17 -28.03 26.97 -27.41
N ALA A 18 -27.56 27.00 -26.16
CA ALA A 18 -26.38 26.21 -25.80
C ALA A 18 -26.34 25.90 -24.32
N ASN A 19 -26.74 24.67 -24.05
CA ASN A 19 -26.58 23.88 -22.84
C ASN A 19 -25.13 23.92 -22.30
N THR A 20 -24.71 25.02 -21.67
CA THR A 20 -23.51 25.04 -20.84
C THR A 20 -23.92 24.70 -19.42
N LYS A 21 -24.07 23.40 -19.17
CA LYS A 21 -24.01 22.86 -17.81
C LYS A 21 -22.66 23.25 -17.22
N ARG A 22 -22.60 24.42 -16.57
CA ARG A 22 -21.53 24.82 -15.68
C ARG A 22 -21.45 23.75 -14.60
N ARG A 23 -20.56 22.77 -14.80
CA ARG A 23 -20.17 21.81 -13.77
C ARG A 23 -19.58 22.63 -12.64
N LYS A 24 -20.37 22.82 -11.57
CA LYS A 24 -19.90 23.41 -10.33
C LYS A 24 -18.76 22.52 -9.80
N PRO A 25 -17.60 23.06 -9.43
CA PRO A 25 -16.57 22.30 -8.72
C PRO A 25 -17.07 22.04 -7.30
N ASN A 26 -17.88 21.01 -7.11
CA ASN A 26 -18.22 20.49 -5.80
C ASN A 26 -17.04 19.65 -5.32
N ASN A 27 -16.03 20.30 -4.75
CA ASN A 27 -15.09 19.68 -3.82
C ASN A 27 -14.42 20.79 -2.99
N ALA A 28 -15.24 21.47 -2.18
CA ALA A 28 -14.71 22.06 -0.95
C ALA A 28 -14.54 20.90 0.05
N PRO A 29 -13.34 20.69 0.61
CA PRO A 29 -13.13 19.62 1.58
C PRO A 29 -14.02 19.90 2.80
N PHE A 30 -14.96 18.99 3.05
CA PHE A 30 -15.69 18.78 4.30
C PHE A 30 -15.99 20.04 5.15
N ALA A 31 -16.76 20.98 4.63
CA ALA A 31 -17.33 22.04 5.47
C ALA A 31 -18.41 21.42 6.38
N LEU A 32 -18.16 21.39 7.70
CA LEU A 32 -19.15 20.96 8.69
C LEU A 32 -20.39 21.87 8.58
N LYS A 33 -21.54 21.27 8.27
CA LYS A 33 -22.81 22.01 8.23
C LYS A 33 -23.39 22.10 9.64
N PRO A 34 -23.84 23.28 10.09
CA PRO A 34 -24.52 23.39 11.38
C PRO A 34 -25.78 22.52 11.36
N ARG A 35 -25.89 21.61 12.33
CA ARG A 35 -27.04 20.73 12.51
C ARG A 35 -27.73 21.04 13.82
N ILE A 36 -28.92 21.63 13.74
CA ILE A 36 -29.77 21.89 14.90
C ILE A 36 -30.60 20.62 15.16
N ARG A 37 -30.62 20.14 16.40
CA ARG A 37 -31.49 19.06 16.86
C ARG A 37 -32.39 19.60 17.97
N HIS A 38 -33.69 19.43 17.81
CA HIS A 38 -34.66 19.70 18.88
C HIS A 38 -34.67 18.48 19.83
N ILE A 39 -34.51 18.72 21.13
CA ILE A 39 -34.41 17.68 22.16
C ILE A 39 -35.49 17.95 23.18
N ASN A 40 -36.26 16.91 23.54
CA ASN A 40 -37.32 17.02 24.54
C ASN A 40 -36.73 17.30 25.93
N GLU A 41 -37.39 18.14 26.73
CA GLU A 41 -36.94 18.47 28.09
C GLU A 41 -36.81 17.25 29.00
N GLU A 42 -37.66 16.25 28.82
CA GLU A 42 -37.59 14.98 29.55
C GLU A 42 -36.29 14.22 29.23
N THR A 43 -35.83 14.29 27.98
CA THR A 43 -34.55 13.69 27.58
C THR A 43 -33.37 14.42 28.19
N ILE A 44 -33.47 15.74 28.36
CA ILE A 44 -32.47 16.53 29.07
C ILE A 44 -32.45 16.11 30.54
N LYS A 45 -33.59 16.13 31.24
CA LYS A 45 -33.65 15.81 32.68
C LYS A 45 -33.29 14.35 33.00
N SER A 46 -33.61 13.40 32.11
CA SER A 46 -33.35 11.97 32.35
C SER A 46 -31.96 11.49 31.92
N LYS A 47 -31.44 11.99 30.78
CA LYS A 47 -30.18 11.48 30.20
C LYS A 47 -29.00 12.39 30.45
N TRP A 48 -29.21 13.69 30.69
CA TRP A 48 -28.08 14.59 30.86
C TRP A 48 -27.64 14.57 32.31
N THR A 49 -26.44 14.04 32.53
CA THR A 49 -25.83 13.95 33.84
C THR A 49 -25.00 15.19 34.12
N THR A 50 -24.75 15.46 35.40
CA THR A 50 -23.76 16.44 35.81
C THR A 50 -22.36 15.94 35.49
N LEU A 51 -21.44 16.87 35.23
CA LEU A 51 -20.06 16.55 34.88
C LEU A 51 -19.30 15.98 36.10
N PRO A 52 -18.44 14.95 35.94
CA PRO A 52 -17.57 14.46 37.02
C PRO A 52 -16.64 15.56 37.55
N ASP A 53 -16.33 15.53 38.84
CA ASP A 53 -15.52 16.58 39.51
C ASP A 53 -14.13 16.76 38.89
N SER A 54 -13.46 15.66 38.50
CA SER A 54 -12.18 15.68 37.77
C SER A 54 -12.26 16.52 36.48
N THR A 55 -13.36 16.39 35.75
CA THR A 55 -13.55 17.10 34.49
C THR A 55 -13.98 18.54 34.71
N GLN A 56 -14.69 18.82 35.81
CA GLN A 56 -14.95 20.19 36.24
C GLN A 56 -13.65 20.95 36.55
N GLU A 57 -12.65 20.31 37.13
CA GLU A 57 -11.34 20.92 37.37
C GLU A 57 -10.62 21.26 36.06
N LYS A 58 -10.63 20.36 35.07
CA LYS A 58 -10.10 20.64 33.73
C LYS A 58 -10.78 21.84 33.07
N VAL A 59 -12.11 21.94 33.17
CA VAL A 59 -12.86 23.11 32.65
C VAL A 59 -12.49 24.39 33.40
N LYS A 60 -12.26 24.33 34.72
CA LYS A 60 -11.77 25.49 35.49
C LYS A 60 -10.37 25.92 35.04
N LEU A 61 -9.49 24.99 34.71
CA LEU A 61 -8.17 25.29 34.14
C LEU A 61 -8.28 25.90 32.74
N LEU A 62 -9.21 25.43 31.90
CA LEU A 62 -9.49 26.05 30.61
C LEU A 62 -9.98 27.50 30.76
N PHE A 63 -10.81 27.80 31.76
CA PHE A 63 -11.19 29.19 32.01
C PHE A 63 -9.97 30.06 32.36
N GLN A 64 -8.98 29.54 33.08
CA GLN A 64 -7.75 30.28 33.38
C GLN A 64 -6.88 30.50 32.13
N SER A 65 -6.76 29.51 31.25
CA SER A 65 -5.98 29.67 30.00
C SER A 65 -6.61 30.70 29.06
N VAL A 66 -7.94 30.79 29.02
CA VAL A 66 -8.69 31.77 28.22
C VAL A 66 -8.62 33.19 28.79
N GLU A 67 -8.28 33.37 30.07
CA GLU A 67 -8.07 34.70 30.67
C GLU A 67 -6.80 35.39 30.13
N LEU A 68 -5.73 34.64 29.88
CA LEU A 68 -4.40 35.18 29.53
C LEU A 68 -4.39 36.02 28.22
N PRO A 69 -5.03 35.59 27.12
CA PRO A 69 -5.09 36.40 25.90
C PRO A 69 -5.81 37.75 26.08
N VAL A 70 -6.82 37.82 26.96
CA VAL A 70 -7.58 39.06 27.19
C VAL A 70 -6.77 40.04 28.04
N ILE A 71 -6.06 39.53 29.05
CA ILE A 71 -5.19 40.34 29.91
C ILE A 71 -3.98 40.87 29.11
N THR A 72 -3.33 40.01 28.33
CA THR A 72 -2.12 40.37 27.55
C THR A 72 -2.40 41.32 26.40
N ARG A 73 -3.63 41.30 25.84
CA ARG A 73 -4.08 42.25 24.81
C ARG A 73 -4.10 43.70 25.30
N ASN A 74 -4.37 43.93 26.57
CA ASN A 74 -4.39 45.27 27.15
C ASN A 74 -2.96 45.72 27.47
N ARG A 75 -2.54 46.88 26.94
CA ARG A 75 -1.21 47.45 27.20
C ARG A 75 -1.13 48.22 28.52
N ASP A 76 -2.27 48.75 28.98
CA ASP A 76 -2.37 49.55 30.20
C ASP A 76 -2.52 48.66 31.44
N GLU A 77 -1.65 48.86 32.44
CA GLU A 77 -1.66 48.05 33.67
C GLU A 77 -2.96 48.20 34.47
N LYS A 78 -3.52 49.40 34.53
CA LYS A 78 -4.82 49.64 35.20
C LYS A 78 -5.96 48.85 34.55
N LYS A 79 -5.97 48.79 33.21
CA LYS A 79 -6.98 48.03 32.45
C LYS A 79 -6.75 46.52 32.55
N ARG A 80 -5.50 46.07 32.76
CA ARG A 80 -5.19 44.66 33.05
C ARG A 80 -5.78 44.23 34.38
N VAL A 81 -5.58 45.03 35.43
CA VAL A 81 -6.11 44.74 36.77
C VAL A 81 -7.65 44.75 36.76
N GLU A 82 -8.27 45.73 36.10
CA GLU A 82 -9.73 45.79 35.94
C GLU A 82 -10.26 44.55 35.19
N ALA A 83 -9.68 44.23 34.03
CA ALA A 83 -10.05 43.06 33.25
C ALA A 83 -9.86 41.76 34.03
N GLN A 84 -8.74 41.61 34.76
CA GLN A 84 -8.48 40.44 35.60
C GLN A 84 -9.53 40.32 36.71
N SER A 85 -9.93 41.42 37.34
CA SER A 85 -10.95 41.41 38.41
C SER A 85 -12.35 41.05 37.87
N ALA A 86 -12.72 41.58 36.71
CA ALA A 86 -13.98 41.28 36.04
C ALA A 86 -14.02 39.81 35.59
N LEU A 87 -12.95 39.32 34.96
CA LEU A 87 -12.83 37.94 34.51
C LEU A 87 -12.81 36.95 35.68
N ALA A 88 -12.10 37.26 36.77
CA ALA A 88 -12.10 36.42 37.97
C ALA A 88 -13.51 36.28 38.58
N THR A 89 -14.33 37.32 38.49
CA THR A 89 -15.73 37.29 38.92
C THR A 89 -16.56 36.37 38.01
N VAL A 90 -16.40 36.49 36.69
CA VAL A 90 -17.04 35.61 35.71
C VAL A 90 -16.63 34.15 35.91
N ARG A 91 -15.33 33.87 36.08
CA ARG A 91 -14.80 32.53 36.37
C ARG A 91 -15.41 31.92 37.62
N LYS A 92 -15.49 32.69 38.72
CA LYS A 92 -16.14 32.23 39.97
C LYS A 92 -17.63 31.91 39.76
N ASN A 93 -18.34 32.73 38.99
CA ASN A 93 -19.76 32.51 38.69
C ASN A 93 -19.98 31.28 37.80
N LEU A 94 -19.15 31.08 36.78
CA LEU A 94 -19.19 29.89 35.91
C LEU A 94 -18.82 28.63 36.69
N GLY A 95 -17.79 28.69 37.53
CA GLY A 95 -17.39 27.58 38.41
C GLY A 95 -18.49 27.14 39.38
N LYS A 96 -19.32 28.07 39.88
CA LYS A 96 -20.49 27.75 40.72
C LYS A 96 -21.65 27.12 39.94
N ARG A 97 -21.77 27.41 38.64
CA ARG A 97 -22.82 26.88 37.76
C ARG A 97 -22.46 25.53 37.15
N LEU A 98 -21.18 25.21 37.05
CA LEU A 98 -20.68 24.00 36.41
C LEU A 98 -21.25 22.69 37.00
N PRO A 99 -21.38 22.54 38.33
CA PRO A 99 -21.97 21.32 38.91
C PRO A 99 -23.49 21.21 38.69
N LYS A 100 -24.18 22.34 38.42
CA LYS A 100 -25.63 22.40 38.25
C LYS A 100 -26.07 22.37 36.78
N MET A 101 -25.13 22.39 35.84
CA MET A 101 -25.43 22.43 34.42
C MET A 101 -25.54 21.00 33.88
N PRO A 102 -26.65 20.63 33.24
CA PRO A 102 -26.79 19.31 32.64
C PRO A 102 -25.94 19.25 31.36
N PHE A 103 -25.13 18.20 31.21
CA PHE A 103 -24.33 17.96 30.01
C PHE A 103 -24.90 16.78 29.22
N PRO A 104 -24.90 16.83 27.88
CA PRO A 104 -25.36 15.72 27.05
C PRO A 104 -24.69 14.39 27.42
N ALA A 105 -25.47 13.31 27.47
CA ALA A 105 -24.96 11.96 27.65
C ALA A 105 -23.93 11.64 26.55
N GLY A 106 -22.67 11.50 26.93
CA GLY A 106 -21.55 11.25 26.01
C GLY A 106 -20.45 12.30 26.04
N THR A 107 -20.59 13.39 26.81
CA THR A 107 -19.44 14.24 27.14
C THR A 107 -18.46 13.42 28.00
N ARG A 108 -17.34 12.98 27.40
CA ARG A 108 -16.29 12.22 28.09
C ARG A 108 -15.27 13.18 28.70
N ASP A 109 -14.55 12.73 29.71
CA ASP A 109 -13.49 13.50 30.36
C ASP A 109 -12.37 13.93 29.40
N GLY A 110 -12.14 13.14 28.33
CA GLY A 110 -11.20 13.45 27.25
C GLY A 110 -11.70 14.52 26.27
N SER A 111 -13.00 14.86 26.26
CA SER A 111 -13.53 15.91 25.37
C SER A 111 -13.07 17.32 25.75
N PHE A 112 -12.48 17.50 26.94
CA PHE A 112 -11.96 18.78 27.44
C PHE A 112 -10.43 18.87 27.42
N ASP A 113 -9.74 17.84 26.95
CA ASP A 113 -8.29 17.88 26.76
C ASP A 113 -7.95 18.27 25.32
N TYR A 114 -7.75 19.56 25.10
CA TYR A 114 -7.39 20.08 23.79
C TYR A 114 -6.03 19.57 23.30
N GLU A 115 -5.04 19.48 24.20
CA GLU A 115 -3.69 19.06 23.85
C GLU A 115 -3.64 17.57 23.54
N GLY A 116 -4.36 16.75 24.32
CA GLY A 116 -4.53 15.33 24.03
C GLY A 116 -5.17 15.09 22.66
N ALA A 117 -6.30 15.75 22.38
CA ALA A 117 -6.98 15.64 21.08
C ALA A 117 -6.10 16.12 19.91
N LEU A 118 -5.30 17.18 20.11
CA LEU A 118 -4.37 17.67 19.10
C LEU A 118 -3.21 16.69 18.86
N GLY A 119 -2.69 16.07 19.93
CA GLY A 119 -1.69 15.01 19.85
C GLY A 119 -2.19 13.79 19.07
N GLU A 120 -3.40 13.34 19.37
CA GLU A 120 -4.07 12.26 18.63
C GLU A 120 -4.26 12.64 17.14
N SER A 121 -4.69 13.86 16.84
CA SER A 121 -4.83 14.34 15.46
C SER A 121 -3.50 14.29 14.71
N ARG A 122 -2.41 14.78 15.32
CA ARG A 122 -1.06 14.74 14.72
C ARG A 122 -0.56 13.31 14.53
N ALA A 123 -0.85 12.41 15.48
CA ALA A 123 -0.50 11.00 15.36
C ALA A 123 -1.24 10.35 14.18
N LEU A 124 -2.55 10.58 14.06
CA LEU A 124 -3.36 10.09 12.95
C LEU A 124 -2.93 10.69 11.59
N GLU A 125 -2.59 11.98 11.56
CA GLU A 125 -2.06 12.63 10.36
C GLU A 125 -0.73 12.02 9.93
N SER A 126 0.18 11.73 10.87
CA SER A 126 1.46 11.08 10.55
C SER A 126 1.28 9.64 10.07
N GLN A 127 0.35 8.88 10.67
CA GLN A 127 -0.02 7.54 10.20
C GLN A 127 -0.64 7.59 8.78
N LEU A 128 -1.54 8.54 8.53
CA LEU A 128 -2.14 8.74 7.21
C LEU A 128 -1.06 9.10 6.17
N ALA A 129 -0.15 9.99 6.51
CA ALA A 129 0.95 10.39 5.63
C ALA A 129 1.87 9.19 5.31
N ALA A 130 2.23 8.39 6.31
CA ALA A 130 3.04 7.19 6.13
C ALA A 130 2.33 6.15 5.25
N ALA A 131 1.05 5.86 5.51
CA ALA A 131 0.25 4.94 4.71
C ALA A 131 0.05 5.43 3.27
N THR A 132 -0.14 6.74 3.08
CA THR A 132 -0.24 7.33 1.74
C THR A 132 1.08 7.23 0.99
N SER A 133 2.21 7.43 1.68
CA SER A 133 3.54 7.24 1.11
C SER A 133 3.78 5.79 0.70
N SER A 134 3.44 4.82 1.56
CA SER A 134 3.62 3.40 1.24
C SER A 134 2.75 2.95 0.07
N ILE A 135 1.49 3.42 0.00
CA ILE A 135 0.60 3.17 -1.14
C ILE A 135 1.24 3.70 -2.44
N ARG A 136 1.82 4.89 -2.42
CA ARG A 136 2.49 5.47 -3.61
C ARG A 136 3.69 4.64 -4.06
N LEU A 137 4.50 4.13 -3.12
CA LEU A 137 5.63 3.26 -3.43
C LEU A 137 5.15 1.94 -4.06
N LEU A 138 4.14 1.29 -3.46
CA LEU A 138 3.57 0.05 -3.99
C LEU A 138 2.94 0.25 -5.37
N GLN A 139 2.23 1.36 -5.59
CA GLN A 139 1.68 1.70 -6.91
C GLN A 139 2.77 1.94 -7.95
N ALA A 140 3.91 2.51 -7.56
CA ALA A 140 5.04 2.69 -8.47
C ALA A 140 5.68 1.34 -8.82
N GLU A 141 5.83 0.43 -7.83
CA GLU A 141 6.37 -0.90 -8.06
C GLU A 141 5.46 -1.75 -8.95
N ILE A 142 4.13 -1.75 -8.69
CA ILE A 142 3.15 -2.45 -9.54
C ILE A 142 3.28 -1.99 -11.00
N LYS A 143 3.38 -0.67 -11.24
CA LYS A 143 3.56 -0.16 -12.60
C LYS A 143 4.88 -0.61 -13.23
N ARG A 144 5.94 -0.75 -12.44
CA ARG A 144 7.24 -1.25 -12.88
C ARG A 144 7.13 -2.72 -13.31
N GLU A 145 6.52 -3.55 -12.47
CA GLU A 145 6.30 -4.97 -12.73
C GLU A 145 5.35 -5.20 -13.92
N GLU A 146 4.27 -4.43 -14.03
CA GLU A 146 3.36 -4.50 -15.18
C GLU A 146 4.07 -4.20 -16.50
N ALA A 147 4.99 -3.23 -16.50
CA ALA A 147 5.79 -2.90 -17.67
C ALA A 147 6.81 -3.98 -18.03
N GLU A 148 7.42 -4.66 -17.05
CA GLU A 148 8.30 -5.80 -17.28
C GLU A 148 7.53 -7.01 -17.81
N LEU A 149 6.38 -7.30 -17.20
CA LEU A 149 5.49 -8.38 -17.61
C LEU A 149 4.97 -8.17 -19.03
N ALA A 150 4.69 -6.92 -19.44
CA ALA A 150 4.35 -6.60 -20.82
C ALA A 150 5.48 -6.92 -21.81
N LYS A 151 6.73 -6.60 -21.47
CA LYS A 151 7.91 -6.94 -22.30
C LYS A 151 8.08 -8.45 -22.42
N ASP A 152 7.89 -9.19 -21.33
CA ASP A 152 8.06 -10.64 -21.33
C ASP A 152 6.94 -11.35 -22.10
N LYS A 153 5.71 -10.85 -22.04
CA LYS A 153 4.61 -11.31 -22.91
C LYS A 153 4.96 -11.13 -24.39
N LEU A 154 5.50 -9.97 -24.77
CA LEU A 154 5.92 -9.72 -26.16
C LEU A 154 7.01 -10.70 -26.62
N LYS A 155 8.02 -10.95 -25.78
CA LYS A 155 9.07 -11.95 -26.07
C LYS A 155 8.50 -13.36 -26.19
N LEU A 156 7.56 -13.74 -25.32
CA LEU A 156 6.92 -15.05 -25.37
C LEU A 156 6.17 -15.23 -26.69
N GLU A 157 5.40 -14.22 -27.11
CA GLU A 157 4.70 -14.27 -28.40
C GLU A 157 5.67 -14.40 -29.58
N GLU A 158 6.83 -13.74 -29.53
CA GLU A 158 7.88 -13.87 -30.54
C GLU A 158 8.43 -15.30 -30.58
N LEU A 159 8.77 -15.87 -29.42
CA LEU A 159 9.24 -17.24 -29.31
C LEU A 159 8.19 -18.25 -29.76
N GLU A 160 6.91 -18.04 -29.46
CA GLU A 160 5.82 -18.90 -29.94
C GLU A 160 5.67 -18.84 -31.46
N ARG A 161 5.77 -17.64 -32.07
CA ARG A 161 5.76 -17.48 -33.53
C ARG A 161 6.95 -18.20 -34.16
N ASN A 162 8.14 -18.05 -33.58
CA ASN A 162 9.37 -18.70 -34.06
C ASN A 162 9.30 -20.23 -33.92
N ALA A 163 8.79 -20.73 -32.80
CA ALA A 163 8.60 -22.17 -32.56
C ALA A 163 7.60 -22.77 -33.56
N LYS A 164 6.48 -22.09 -33.80
CA LYS A 164 5.48 -22.51 -34.82
C LYS A 164 6.07 -22.50 -36.23
N ALA A 165 6.86 -21.49 -36.58
CA ALA A 165 7.54 -21.42 -37.88
C ALA A 165 8.57 -22.55 -38.04
N ALA A 166 9.37 -22.81 -37.01
CA ALA A 166 10.34 -23.90 -37.01
C ALA A 166 9.65 -25.28 -37.10
N GLU A 167 8.54 -25.49 -36.39
CA GLU A 167 7.75 -26.71 -36.49
C GLU A 167 7.14 -26.88 -37.89
N ALA A 168 6.63 -25.79 -38.48
CA ALA A 168 6.10 -25.80 -39.84
C ALA A 168 7.19 -26.15 -40.87
N GLU A 169 8.37 -25.56 -40.76
CA GLU A 169 9.52 -25.89 -41.62
C GLU A 169 9.98 -27.33 -41.41
N ARG A 170 10.07 -27.82 -40.17
CA ARG A 170 10.35 -29.25 -39.88
C ARG A 170 9.32 -30.17 -40.53
N LYS A 171 8.02 -29.83 -40.45
CA LYS A 171 6.96 -30.60 -41.13
C LYS A 171 7.11 -30.57 -42.65
N ARG A 172 7.52 -29.46 -43.25
CA ARG A 172 7.77 -29.35 -44.71
C ARG A 172 8.97 -30.20 -45.11
N LEU A 173 10.07 -30.12 -44.37
CA LEU A 173 11.25 -30.95 -44.61
C LEU A 173 10.89 -32.43 -44.47
N ASN A 174 10.22 -32.84 -43.39
CA ASN A 174 9.81 -34.23 -43.15
C ASN A 174 8.89 -34.80 -44.24
N LYS A 175 8.09 -33.98 -44.93
CA LYS A 175 7.30 -34.43 -46.09
C LYS A 175 8.16 -34.81 -47.30
N ASN A 176 9.35 -34.23 -47.42
CA ASN A 176 10.27 -34.44 -48.53
C ASN A 176 11.37 -35.48 -48.20
N VAL A 177 11.36 -36.07 -47.00
CA VAL A 177 12.34 -37.09 -46.59
C VAL A 177 11.90 -38.47 -47.08
N HIS A 178 12.88 -39.27 -47.54
CA HIS A 178 12.66 -40.62 -48.03
C HIS A 178 12.16 -41.57 -46.90
N PRO A 179 11.23 -42.52 -47.16
CA PRO A 179 10.60 -43.36 -46.14
C PRO A 179 11.54 -44.11 -45.20
N VAL A 180 12.71 -44.53 -45.68
CA VAL A 180 13.74 -45.24 -44.89
C VAL A 180 14.32 -44.38 -43.76
N LEU A 181 14.57 -43.09 -44.03
CA LEU A 181 15.08 -42.17 -43.01
C LEU A 181 13.99 -41.78 -41.99
N LYS A 182 12.72 -41.82 -42.42
CA LYS A 182 11.57 -41.58 -41.56
C LYS A 182 11.36 -42.71 -40.53
N GLN A 183 11.58 -43.97 -40.94
CA GLN A 183 11.52 -45.13 -40.05
C GLN A 183 12.62 -45.11 -38.99
N LEU A 184 13.82 -44.63 -39.33
CA LEU A 184 14.92 -44.47 -38.37
C LEU A 184 14.62 -43.36 -37.34
N ASP A 185 14.00 -42.25 -37.76
CA ASP A 185 13.60 -41.17 -36.85
C ASP A 185 12.45 -41.61 -35.92
N GLU A 186 11.38 -42.25 -36.44
CA GLU A 186 10.27 -42.79 -35.63
C GLU A 186 10.75 -43.87 -34.63
N SER A 187 11.69 -44.74 -35.01
CA SER A 187 12.29 -45.71 -34.09
C SER A 187 13.10 -45.08 -32.96
N SER A 188 13.55 -43.82 -33.13
CA SER A 188 14.27 -43.05 -32.12
C SER A 188 13.31 -42.37 -31.13
N VAL A 189 12.10 -41.96 -31.57
CA VAL A 189 11.12 -41.27 -30.71
C VAL A 189 10.38 -42.23 -29.79
N GLU A 190 10.13 -43.48 -30.20
CA GLU A 190 9.50 -44.49 -29.32
C GLU A 190 10.41 -44.92 -28.16
N GLY A 191 11.73 -44.72 -28.25
CA GLY A 191 12.69 -45.00 -27.18
C GLY A 191 12.86 -43.89 -26.13
N ALA A 192 12.24 -42.71 -26.32
CA ALA A 192 12.59 -41.51 -25.55
C ALA A 192 11.66 -41.18 -24.36
N VAL A 193 10.57 -41.93 -24.14
CA VAL A 193 9.59 -41.62 -23.06
C VAL A 193 9.87 -42.37 -21.75
N SER A 194 10.81 -43.32 -21.73
CA SER A 194 11.27 -43.93 -20.47
C SER A 194 12.70 -44.43 -20.59
N ALA A 195 13.65 -43.50 -20.72
CA ALA A 195 15.04 -43.79 -20.42
C ALA A 195 15.38 -43.11 -19.08
N GLU A 196 14.81 -43.65 -18.00
CA GLU A 196 15.54 -43.65 -16.74
C GLU A 196 16.84 -44.40 -17.04
N PHE A 197 17.96 -43.68 -17.05
CA PHE A 197 19.28 -44.20 -17.43
C PHE A 197 19.75 -45.18 -16.35
N ARG A 198 19.19 -46.38 -16.31
CA ARG A 198 19.67 -47.48 -15.48
C ARG A 198 20.66 -48.28 -16.29
N LEU A 199 21.92 -47.86 -16.19
CA LEU A 199 23.07 -48.70 -16.49
C LEU A 199 23.05 -49.89 -15.52
N GLU A 200 22.54 -51.03 -15.97
CA GLU A 200 22.84 -52.32 -15.32
C GLU A 200 24.29 -52.68 -15.65
N VAL A 201 25.18 -52.19 -14.78
CA VAL A 201 26.58 -52.56 -14.75
C VAL A 201 26.68 -53.98 -14.17
N LYS A 202 26.68 -54.99 -15.05
CA LYS A 202 27.17 -56.33 -14.73
C LYS A 202 28.46 -56.55 -15.52
N ASN A 203 29.55 -56.72 -14.77
CA ASN A 203 30.95 -56.93 -15.20
C ASN A 203 31.68 -55.71 -15.78
N GLU A 204 32.09 -54.80 -14.89
CA GLU A 204 32.96 -53.66 -15.26
C GLU A 204 34.42 -53.78 -14.78
N GLU A 205 34.78 -54.78 -13.98
CA GLU A 205 36.18 -54.93 -13.58
C GLU A 205 37.11 -55.38 -14.72
N SER A 206 36.57 -56.00 -15.79
CA SER A 206 37.39 -56.57 -16.87
C SER A 206 37.45 -55.74 -18.16
N LEU A 207 36.55 -54.76 -18.35
CA LEU A 207 36.53 -53.87 -19.54
C LEU A 207 37.17 -52.51 -19.27
N PHE A 208 37.13 -52.02 -18.03
CA PHE A 208 37.76 -50.75 -17.65
C PHE A 208 39.26 -50.89 -17.40
N SER A 209 39.72 -52.09 -17.04
CA SER A 209 41.15 -52.38 -16.84
C SER A 209 41.95 -52.30 -18.14
N GLU A 210 41.35 -52.55 -19.30
CA GLU A 210 41.99 -52.41 -20.63
C GLU A 210 42.11 -50.93 -21.07
N ILE A 211 41.13 -50.10 -20.67
CA ILE A 211 41.08 -48.64 -20.94
C ILE A 211 42.04 -47.87 -20.04
N ASP A 212 42.20 -48.29 -18.77
CA ASP A 212 43.16 -47.72 -17.83
C ASP A 212 44.63 -48.02 -18.22
N THR A 213 44.87 -49.01 -19.08
CA THR A 213 46.21 -49.35 -19.59
C THR A 213 46.61 -48.63 -20.89
N ASP A 214 45.70 -47.89 -21.55
CA ASP A 214 46.03 -47.15 -22.78
C ASP A 214 46.73 -45.81 -22.46
N PRO A 215 48.03 -45.65 -22.81
CA PRO A 215 48.78 -44.43 -22.50
C PRO A 215 48.24 -43.17 -23.17
N ALA A 216 47.42 -43.30 -24.22
CA ALA A 216 46.78 -42.15 -24.89
C ALA A 216 45.53 -41.63 -24.15
N LEU A 217 44.86 -42.46 -23.34
CA LEU A 217 43.61 -42.13 -22.64
C LEU A 217 43.83 -41.74 -21.17
N LEU A 218 44.98 -42.05 -20.58
CA LEU A 218 45.34 -41.60 -19.23
C LEU A 218 45.19 -40.08 -18.99
N PRO A 219 45.56 -39.18 -19.93
CA PRO A 219 45.39 -37.74 -19.71
C PRO A 219 43.92 -37.33 -19.62
N THR A 220 43.07 -37.92 -20.46
CA THR A 220 41.64 -37.59 -20.52
C THR A 220 40.91 -38.16 -19.31
N ILE A 221 41.22 -39.40 -18.89
CA ILE A 221 40.69 -40.01 -17.67
C ILE A 221 41.07 -39.17 -16.44
N LYS A 222 42.33 -38.71 -16.36
CA LYS A 222 42.79 -37.83 -15.27
C LYS A 222 42.05 -36.49 -15.28
N GLN A 223 41.82 -35.90 -16.46
CA GLN A 223 41.05 -34.67 -16.60
C GLN A 223 39.58 -34.85 -16.18
N LEU A 224 38.97 -35.97 -16.55
CA LEU A 224 37.59 -36.31 -16.19
C LEU A 224 37.46 -36.54 -14.68
N ARG A 225 38.40 -37.26 -14.08
CA ARG A 225 38.47 -37.45 -12.61
C ARG A 225 38.64 -36.12 -11.88
N ASN A 226 39.54 -35.25 -12.34
CA ASN A 226 39.72 -33.92 -11.76
C ASN A 226 38.44 -33.07 -11.92
N HIS A 227 37.73 -33.19 -13.04
CA HIS A 227 36.48 -32.45 -13.26
C HIS A 227 35.33 -32.98 -12.40
N LEU A 228 35.20 -34.29 -12.26
CA LEU A 228 34.23 -34.92 -11.37
C LEU A 228 34.52 -34.59 -9.90
N GLU A 229 35.78 -34.59 -9.50
CA GLU A 229 36.20 -34.20 -8.14
C GLU A 229 35.92 -32.71 -7.89
N SER A 230 36.14 -31.85 -8.89
CA SER A 230 35.74 -30.43 -8.84
C SER A 230 34.23 -30.25 -8.74
N MET A 231 33.45 -30.98 -9.55
CA MET A 231 31.99 -30.95 -9.49
C MET A 231 31.46 -31.49 -8.16
N GLN A 232 32.07 -32.54 -7.63
CA GLN A 232 31.74 -33.10 -6.32
C GLN A 232 32.04 -32.11 -5.20
N GLY A 233 33.19 -31.41 -5.26
CA GLY A 233 33.53 -30.33 -4.35
C GLY A 233 32.53 -29.17 -4.39
N ASN A 234 32.17 -28.72 -5.61
CA ASN A 234 31.16 -27.68 -5.81
C ASN A 234 29.79 -28.12 -5.28
N ALA A 235 29.37 -29.36 -5.55
CA ALA A 235 28.12 -29.91 -5.06
C ALA A 235 28.09 -30.06 -3.53
N ALA A 236 29.22 -30.42 -2.91
CA ALA A 236 29.34 -30.49 -1.45
C ALA A 236 29.15 -29.12 -0.78
N GLN A 237 29.69 -28.06 -1.38
CA GLN A 237 29.51 -26.68 -0.89
C GLN A 237 28.05 -26.22 -1.01
N VAL A 238 27.35 -26.61 -2.08
CA VAL A 238 25.95 -26.21 -2.31
C VAL A 238 24.94 -27.04 -1.49
N ARG A 239 25.29 -28.29 -1.12
CA ARG A 239 24.41 -29.20 -0.37
C ARG A 239 23.91 -28.62 0.96
N GLY A 240 24.73 -27.82 1.65
CA GLY A 240 24.35 -27.17 2.92
C GLY A 240 23.37 -26.01 2.79
N ILE A 241 23.33 -25.35 1.61
CA ILE A 241 22.53 -24.15 1.37
C ILE A 241 21.03 -24.49 1.41
N GLY A 242 20.63 -25.64 0.85
CA GLY A 242 19.23 -26.09 0.87
C GLY A 242 18.68 -26.21 2.31
N HIS A 243 19.45 -26.82 3.21
CA HIS A 243 19.06 -26.92 4.62
C HIS A 243 19.00 -25.55 5.32
N ALA A 244 19.90 -24.62 4.97
CA ALA A 244 19.87 -23.25 5.50
C ALA A 244 18.62 -22.49 5.02
N ILE A 245 18.24 -22.64 3.75
CA ILE A 245 17.02 -22.05 3.18
C ILE A 245 15.77 -22.64 3.84
N SER A 246 15.69 -23.96 4.00
CA SER A 246 14.56 -24.60 4.69
C SER A 246 14.44 -24.13 6.14
N ARG A 247 15.57 -23.94 6.84
CA ARG A 247 15.60 -23.40 8.21
C ARG A 247 15.17 -21.94 8.27
N ALA A 248 15.63 -21.11 7.33
CA ALA A 248 15.23 -19.71 7.24
C ALA A 248 13.74 -19.57 6.93
N LYS A 249 13.21 -20.41 6.02
CA LYS A 249 11.78 -20.49 5.72
C LYS A 249 10.97 -20.91 6.95
N ALA A 250 11.38 -21.94 7.66
CA ALA A 250 10.72 -22.37 8.90
C ALA A 250 10.75 -21.28 9.99
N ALA A 251 11.84 -20.51 10.10
CA ALA A 251 11.92 -19.39 11.03
C ALA A 251 11.00 -18.23 10.63
N LEU A 252 10.82 -17.98 9.33
CA LEU A 252 9.88 -16.99 8.81
C LEU A 252 8.42 -17.41 9.03
N ASP A 253 8.11 -18.68 8.80
CA ASP A 253 6.77 -19.24 9.00
C ASP A 253 6.36 -19.27 10.49
N MET A 254 7.33 -19.27 11.41
CA MET A 254 7.11 -19.19 12.86
C MET A 254 6.96 -17.75 13.40
N LEU A 255 7.20 -16.73 12.57
CA LEU A 255 6.95 -15.34 12.97
C LEU A 255 5.43 -15.06 12.88
N PRO A 256 4.75 -14.72 13.99
CA PRO A 256 3.38 -14.25 13.91
C PRO A 256 3.39 -12.92 13.15
N LEU A 257 2.70 -12.90 12.01
CA LEU A 257 2.32 -11.67 11.31
C LEU A 257 1.47 -10.84 12.30
N GLY A 258 2.10 -9.84 12.92
CA GLY A 258 1.45 -8.74 13.62
C GLY A 258 0.95 -7.69 12.64
#